data_AF-A0A1V0P221-F1
#
_entry.id   AF-A0A1V0P221-F1
#
_cell.length_a   1.000
_cell.length_b   1.000
_cell.length_c   1.000
_cell.angle_alpha   90.00
_cell.angle_beta   90.00
_cell.angle_gamma   90.00
#
_symmetry.space_group_name_H-M   'P 1'
#
loop_
_entity.id
_entity.type
_entity.pdbx_description
1 polymer ?
#
loop_
_entity_poly.entity_id
_entity_poly.type
_entity_poly.pdbx_seq_one_letter_code
_entity_poly.pdbx_strand_id
1 'polypeptide(L)'
;MSPAHLNPAVTIAMAMIGSFSWSLVFPYIIAQMLGAMVASIILYLMFYPHYAETKNPADILGTFSTGPAIRQTSSNLISEIVGTAVLTTGILAFGQYAITQTSGVSPLLVGAIITAIGLSLGATTGYSLNPARDLGPRIMHAILPIKGKGDSDWSYAWIPVVGPIIGGSLGALLFNMVIQFASK
;
A
#
# COMPACT_ATOMS: atom_id res chain seq x y z
N MET A 1 -21.25 -0.69 7.65
CA MET A 1 -20.14 -1.31 6.88
C MET A 1 -18.91 -0.40 6.99
N SER A 2 -17.69 -0.96 6.99
CA SER A 2 -16.43 -0.21 7.02
C SER A 2 -16.21 0.55 5.68
N PRO A 3 -15.54 1.72 5.66
CA PRO A 3 -15.22 2.45 4.43
C PRO A 3 -14.20 1.74 3.51
N ALA A 4 -13.71 0.56 3.88
CA ALA A 4 -12.79 -0.25 3.09
C ALA A 4 -11.49 0.47 2.67
N HIS A 5 -10.86 1.20 3.60
CA HIS A 5 -9.57 1.86 3.33
C HIS A 5 -8.48 0.88 2.90
N LEU A 6 -8.42 -0.30 3.56
CA LEU A 6 -7.49 -1.42 3.28
C LEU A 6 -6.01 -1.02 3.17
N ASN A 7 -5.65 0.17 3.65
CA ASN A 7 -4.36 0.80 3.50
C ASN A 7 -4.16 1.83 4.63
N PRO A 8 -3.11 1.70 5.46
CA PRO A 8 -2.79 2.67 6.50
C PRO A 8 -2.57 4.09 5.97
N ALA A 9 -1.93 4.24 4.81
CA ALA A 9 -1.69 5.55 4.19
C ALA A 9 -3.02 6.24 3.82
N VAL A 10 -3.96 5.50 3.22
CA VAL A 10 -5.31 6.02 2.93
C VAL A 10 -6.06 6.33 4.22
N THR A 11 -5.95 5.47 5.24
CA THR A 11 -6.62 5.68 6.53
C THR A 11 -6.18 6.98 7.21
N ILE A 12 -4.87 7.23 7.24
CA ILE A 12 -4.29 8.46 7.79
C ILE A 12 -4.70 9.66 6.93
N ALA A 13 -4.59 9.55 5.60
CA ALA A 13 -4.93 10.62 4.68
C ALA A 13 -6.41 11.06 4.82
N MET A 14 -7.35 10.12 4.93
CA MET A 14 -8.76 10.41 5.15
C MET A 14 -9.00 11.06 6.52
N ALA A 15 -8.25 10.69 7.55
CA ALA A 15 -8.35 11.31 8.86
C ALA A 15 -7.81 12.75 8.86
N MET A 16 -6.72 13.01 8.13
CA MET A 16 -6.13 14.35 7.99
C MET A 16 -7.05 15.36 7.31
N ILE A 17 -7.88 14.93 6.37
CA ILE A 17 -8.86 15.81 5.72
C ILE A 17 -10.22 15.85 6.44
N GLY A 18 -10.35 15.20 7.60
CA GLY A 18 -11.58 15.18 8.41
C GLY A 18 -12.64 14.18 7.96
N SER A 19 -12.36 13.35 6.95
CA SER A 19 -13.27 12.33 6.41
C SER A 19 -13.28 11.03 7.22
N PHE A 20 -12.39 10.88 8.21
CA PHE A 20 -12.32 9.71 9.08
C PHE A 20 -11.92 10.08 10.51
N SER A 21 -12.50 9.41 11.52
CA SER A 21 -12.21 9.71 12.92
C SER A 21 -10.80 9.24 13.32
N TRP A 22 -10.00 10.13 13.89
CA TRP A 22 -8.67 9.82 14.41
C TRP A 22 -8.66 8.70 15.46
N SER A 23 -9.72 8.60 16.27
CA SER A 23 -9.88 7.53 17.26
C SER A 23 -9.93 6.13 16.64
N LEU A 24 -10.33 6.03 15.37
CA LEU A 24 -10.44 4.76 14.65
C LEU A 24 -9.20 4.43 13.80
N VAL A 25 -8.25 5.36 13.63
CA VAL A 25 -7.08 5.17 12.77
C VAL A 25 -6.23 3.99 13.24
N PHE A 26 -5.86 3.98 14.52
CA PHE A 26 -5.03 2.91 15.09
C PHE A 26 -5.68 1.51 15.00
N PRO A 27 -6.94 1.30 15.46
CA PRO A 27 -7.57 -0.01 15.32
C PRO A 27 -7.79 -0.42 13.85
N TYR A 28 -8.01 0.53 12.93
CA TYR A 28 -8.06 0.21 11.49
C TYR A 28 -6.73 -0.32 10.96
N ILE A 29 -5.63 0.32 11.32
CA ILE A 29 -4.29 -0.08 10.88
C ILE A 29 -3.98 -1.48 11.42
N ILE A 30 -4.32 -1.78 12.68
CA ILE A 30 -4.15 -3.13 13.25
C ILE A 30 -4.94 -4.15 12.43
N ALA A 31 -6.22 -3.89 12.14
CA ALA A 31 -7.05 -4.81 11.36
C ALA A 31 -6.48 -5.04 9.96
N GLN A 32 -5.97 -3.99 9.30
CA GLN A 32 -5.32 -4.08 7.98
C GLN A 32 -4.04 -4.91 8.02
N MET A 33 -3.19 -4.68 9.02
CA MET A 33 -1.96 -5.43 9.25
C MET A 33 -2.25 -6.92 9.48
N LEU A 34 -3.18 -7.24 10.38
CA LEU A 34 -3.57 -8.62 10.67
C LEU A 34 -4.18 -9.31 9.43
N GLY A 35 -5.02 -8.60 8.67
CA GLY A 35 -5.58 -9.11 7.42
C GLY A 35 -4.48 -9.46 6.41
N ALA A 36 -3.50 -8.58 6.23
CA ALA A 36 -2.36 -8.84 5.34
C ALA A 36 -1.49 -10.01 5.82
N MET A 37 -1.27 -10.14 7.14
CA MET A 37 -0.53 -11.25 7.73
C MET A 37 -1.25 -12.59 7.52
N VAL A 38 -2.57 -12.65 7.74
CA VAL A 38 -3.38 -13.86 7.48
C VAL A 38 -3.33 -14.23 6.00
N ALA A 39 -3.45 -13.25 5.10
CA ALA A 39 -3.32 -13.48 3.67
C ALA A 39 -1.94 -14.06 3.31
N SER A 40 -0.85 -13.59 3.92
CA SER A 40 0.49 -14.16 3.72
C SER A 40 0.62 -15.60 4.19
N ILE A 41 -0.06 -16.00 5.28
CA ILE A 41 -0.08 -17.41 5.71
C ILE A 41 -0.76 -18.28 4.65
N ILE A 42 -1.90 -17.82 4.13
CA ILE A 42 -2.64 -18.54 3.09
C ILE A 42 -1.78 -18.70 1.84
N LEU A 43 -1.12 -17.63 1.38
CA LEU A 43 -0.23 -17.68 0.23
C LEU A 43 0.99 -18.57 0.49
N TYR A 44 1.58 -18.52 1.68
CA TYR A 44 2.69 -19.39 2.06
C TYR A 44 2.30 -20.88 1.93
N LEU A 45 1.12 -21.26 2.43
CA LEU A 45 0.62 -22.63 2.31
C LEU A 45 0.34 -23.01 0.85
N MET A 46 -0.23 -22.09 0.07
CA MET A 46 -0.52 -22.29 -1.35
C MET A 46 0.75 -22.50 -2.18
N PHE A 47 1.81 -21.73 -1.90
CA PHE A 47 3.09 -21.80 -2.60
C PHE A 47 4.11 -22.72 -1.92
N TYR A 48 3.73 -23.47 -0.89
CA TYR A 48 4.66 -24.24 -0.04
C TYR A 48 5.72 -25.07 -0.80
N PRO A 49 5.37 -25.92 -1.78
CA PRO A 49 6.38 -26.69 -2.52
C PRO A 49 7.28 -25.81 -3.40
N HIS A 50 6.77 -24.68 -3.89
CA HIS A 50 7.54 -23.77 -4.74
C HIS A 50 8.71 -23.13 -4.00
N TYR A 51 8.57 -22.88 -2.70
CA TYR A 51 9.69 -22.36 -1.89
C TYR A 51 10.86 -23.34 -1.78
N ALA A 52 10.60 -24.65 -1.85
CA ALA A 52 11.67 -25.64 -1.81
C ALA A 52 12.53 -25.66 -3.09
N GLU A 53 11.92 -25.30 -4.23
CA GLU A 53 12.57 -25.22 -5.55
C GLU A 53 13.15 -23.84 -5.85
N THR A 54 12.72 -22.80 -5.13
CA THR A 54 13.19 -21.43 -5.33
C THR A 54 14.58 -21.24 -4.73
N LYS A 55 15.56 -20.96 -5.60
CA LYS A 55 16.97 -20.86 -5.21
C LYS A 55 17.40 -19.45 -4.82
N ASN A 56 16.70 -18.43 -5.34
CA ASN A 56 17.02 -17.03 -5.09
C ASN A 56 16.21 -16.51 -3.88
N PRO A 57 16.85 -16.14 -2.77
CA PRO A 57 16.15 -15.61 -1.59
C PRO A 57 15.35 -14.34 -1.89
N ALA A 58 15.82 -13.51 -2.84
CA ALA A 58 15.13 -12.27 -3.20
C ALA A 58 13.76 -12.55 -3.85
N ASP A 59 13.64 -13.63 -4.64
CA ASP A 59 12.37 -14.02 -5.25
C ASP A 59 11.38 -14.51 -4.17
N ILE A 60 11.88 -15.19 -3.13
CA ILE A 60 11.07 -15.58 -1.97
C ILE A 60 10.56 -14.34 -1.24
N LEU A 61 11.45 -13.41 -0.87
CA LEU A 61 11.07 -12.17 -0.20
C LEU A 61 10.08 -11.34 -1.02
N GLY A 62 10.25 -11.32 -2.35
CA GLY A 62 9.38 -10.63 -3.31
C GLY A 62 7.94 -11.15 -3.33
N THR A 63 7.68 -12.40 -2.89
CA THR A 63 6.31 -12.92 -2.74
C THR A 63 5.58 -12.33 -1.52
N PHE A 64 6.31 -11.76 -0.56
CA PHE A 64 5.73 -11.16 0.64
C PHE A 64 5.76 -9.63 0.57
N SER A 65 6.92 -9.07 0.24
CA SER A 65 7.16 -7.63 0.40
C SER A 65 7.85 -7.04 -0.81
N THR A 66 7.77 -5.71 -0.91
CA THR A 66 8.42 -4.95 -1.97
C THR A 66 9.91 -4.75 -1.68
N GLY A 67 10.67 -4.48 -2.73
CA GLY A 67 12.11 -4.26 -2.65
C GLY A 67 12.58 -3.35 -3.80
N PRO A 68 13.73 -2.68 -3.64
CA PRO A 68 14.23 -1.79 -4.66
C PRO A 68 14.81 -2.59 -5.83
N ALA A 69 14.46 -2.24 -7.06
CA ALA A 69 15.13 -2.77 -8.25
C ALA A 69 16.61 -2.31 -8.28
N ILE A 70 16.84 -1.04 -7.94
CA ILE A 70 18.16 -0.48 -7.65
C ILE A 70 18.04 0.27 -6.33
N ARG A 71 18.89 -0.09 -5.36
CA ARG A 71 18.87 0.50 -4.03
C ARG A 71 19.46 1.91 -4.07
N GLN A 72 18.57 2.89 -4.02
CA GLN A 72 18.89 4.28 -3.71
C GLN A 72 17.76 4.82 -2.84
N THR A 73 18.01 4.87 -1.54
CA THR A 73 17.07 5.31 -0.50
C THR A 73 16.23 6.53 -0.87
N SER A 74 16.86 7.61 -1.33
CA SER A 74 16.17 8.86 -1.69
C SER A 74 15.25 8.69 -2.89
N SER A 75 15.73 8.10 -3.98
CA SER A 75 14.93 7.86 -5.19
C SER A 75 13.80 6.86 -4.94
N ASN A 76 14.07 5.80 -4.17
CA ASN A 76 13.06 4.82 -3.80
C ASN A 76 11.97 5.44 -2.91
N LEU A 77 12.34 6.29 -1.95
CA LEU A 77 11.39 7.01 -1.11
C LEU A 77 10.52 7.97 -1.93
N ILE A 78 11.12 8.75 -2.84
CA ILE A 78 10.38 9.63 -3.75
C ILE A 78 9.38 8.82 -4.59
N SER A 79 9.78 7.66 -5.08
CA SER A 79 8.91 6.79 -5.88
C SER A 79 7.66 6.37 -5.13
N GLU A 80 7.80 5.93 -3.86
CA GLU A 80 6.66 5.54 -3.03
C GLU A 80 5.76 6.74 -2.65
N ILE A 81 6.36 7.91 -2.42
CA ILE A 81 5.62 9.16 -2.18
C ILE A 81 4.76 9.51 -3.39
N VAL A 82 5.36 9.56 -4.58
CA VAL A 82 4.66 9.93 -5.83
C VAL A 82 3.55 8.93 -6.15
N GLY A 83 3.83 7.63 -6.12
CA GLY A 83 2.83 6.60 -6.40
C GLY A 83 1.64 6.69 -5.44
N THR A 84 1.88 6.89 -4.15
CA THR A 84 0.80 6.94 -3.15
C THR A 84 0.02 8.27 -3.18
N ALA A 85 0.68 9.37 -3.54
CA ALA A 85 0.01 10.64 -3.79
C ALA A 85 -0.96 10.54 -4.97
N VAL A 86 -0.54 9.91 -6.08
CA VAL A 86 -1.41 9.64 -7.24
C VAL A 86 -2.58 8.75 -6.84
N LEU A 87 -2.33 7.67 -6.09
CA LEU A 87 -3.38 6.77 -5.60
C LEU A 87 -4.43 7.54 -4.79
N THR A 88 -4.01 8.29 -3.78
CA THR A 88 -4.93 8.94 -2.84
C THR A 88 -5.68 10.10 -3.50
N THR A 89 -5.01 10.86 -4.38
CA THR A 89 -5.65 11.90 -5.20
C THR A 89 -6.72 11.29 -6.09
N GLY A 90 -6.42 10.17 -6.77
CA GLY A 90 -7.37 9.47 -7.62
C GLY A 90 -8.60 8.96 -6.86
N ILE A 91 -8.40 8.34 -5.69
CA ILE A 91 -9.50 7.89 -4.82
C ILE A 91 -10.44 9.05 -4.49
N LEU A 92 -9.89 10.21 -4.10
CA LEU A 92 -10.70 11.38 -3.75
C LEU A 92 -11.39 12.01 -4.97
N ALA A 93 -10.70 12.04 -6.11
CA ALA A 93 -11.25 12.52 -7.37
C ALA A 93 -12.44 11.67 -7.83
N PHE A 94 -12.32 10.34 -7.78
CA PHE A 94 -13.43 9.43 -8.10
C PHE A 94 -14.64 9.68 -7.18
N GLY A 95 -14.41 9.96 -5.90
CA GLY A 95 -15.46 10.27 -4.93
C GLY A 95 -16.29 11.54 -5.23
N GLN A 96 -15.84 12.41 -6.15
CA GLN A 96 -16.59 13.62 -6.53
C GLN A 96 -17.71 13.37 -7.54
N TYR A 97 -17.69 12.25 -8.25
CA TYR A 97 -18.64 11.99 -9.33
C TYR A 97 -19.90 11.30 -8.82
N ALA A 98 -21.09 11.79 -9.17
CA ALA A 98 -22.36 11.20 -8.70
C ALA A 98 -22.50 9.70 -9.03
N ILE A 99 -21.95 9.25 -10.16
CA ILE A 99 -22.00 7.84 -10.57
C ILE A 99 -21.25 6.93 -9.60
N THR A 100 -20.17 7.37 -8.97
CA THR A 100 -19.38 6.54 -8.04
C THR A 100 -20.11 6.32 -6.72
N GLN A 101 -21.09 7.18 -6.40
CA GLN A 101 -21.89 7.08 -5.19
C GLN A 101 -23.10 6.13 -5.32
N THR A 102 -23.56 5.85 -6.54
CA THR A 102 -24.80 5.11 -6.77
C THR A 102 -24.63 3.80 -7.54
N SER A 103 -23.60 3.69 -8.37
CA SER A 103 -23.43 2.56 -9.31
C SER A 103 -22.54 1.42 -8.80
N GLY A 104 -21.84 1.61 -7.67
CA GLY A 104 -20.87 0.63 -7.18
C GLY A 104 -19.61 0.49 -8.04
N VAL A 105 -19.36 1.41 -8.99
CA VAL A 105 -18.18 1.39 -9.87
C VAL A 105 -16.85 1.75 -9.16
N SER A 106 -16.92 2.34 -7.96
CA SER A 106 -15.74 2.84 -7.23
C SER A 106 -14.63 1.79 -7.04
N PRO A 107 -14.89 0.54 -6.62
CA PRO A 107 -13.85 -0.48 -6.49
C PRO A 107 -13.15 -0.80 -7.82
N LEU A 108 -13.87 -0.75 -8.95
CA LEU A 108 -13.30 -0.96 -10.28
C LEU A 108 -12.33 0.17 -10.64
N LEU A 109 -12.70 1.42 -10.37
CA LEU A 109 -11.83 2.58 -10.61
C LEU A 109 -10.59 2.55 -9.71
N VAL A 110 -10.75 2.15 -8.45
CA VAL A 110 -9.61 1.98 -7.52
C VAL A 110 -8.68 0.86 -8.00
N GLY A 111 -9.22 -0.27 -8.46
CA GLY A 111 -8.41 -1.33 -9.07
C GLY A 111 -7.68 -0.87 -10.34
N ALA A 112 -8.36 -0.10 -11.20
CA ALA A 112 -7.79 0.45 -12.42
C ALA A 112 -6.62 1.41 -12.15
N ILE A 113 -6.74 2.32 -11.18
CA ILE A 113 -5.65 3.24 -10.86
C ILE A 113 -4.46 2.52 -10.21
N ILE A 114 -4.69 1.54 -9.34
CA ILE A 114 -3.60 0.72 -8.77
C ILE A 114 -2.86 -0.01 -9.90
N THR A 115 -3.60 -0.55 -10.88
CA THR A 115 -3.03 -1.21 -12.06
C THR A 115 -2.19 -0.23 -12.89
N ALA A 116 -2.73 0.96 -13.18
CA ALA A 116 -2.01 1.99 -13.91
C ALA A 116 -0.71 2.42 -13.21
N ILE A 117 -0.75 2.60 -11.88
CA ILE A 117 0.44 2.90 -11.06
C ILE A 117 1.45 1.76 -11.14
N GLY A 118 1.01 0.49 -11.02
CA GLY A 118 1.91 -0.66 -11.13
C GLY A 118 2.62 -0.73 -12.48
N LEU A 119 1.92 -0.45 -13.57
CA LEU A 119 2.46 -0.48 -14.93
C LEU A 119 3.38 0.72 -15.26
N SER A 120 3.19 1.87 -14.61
CA SER A 120 3.91 3.12 -14.95
C SER A 120 4.96 3.55 -13.93
N LEU A 121 4.68 3.38 -12.63
CA LEU A 121 5.50 3.85 -11.52
C LEU A 121 6.09 2.70 -10.68
N GLY A 122 5.76 1.46 -11.02
CA GLY A 122 6.11 0.28 -10.22
C GLY A 122 7.53 -0.25 -10.38
N ALA A 123 8.21 0.07 -11.48
CA ALA A 123 9.45 -0.58 -11.88
C ALA A 123 10.63 -0.40 -10.89
N THR A 124 10.62 0.69 -10.10
CA THR A 124 11.72 1.08 -9.22
C THR A 124 11.67 0.41 -7.85
N THR A 125 10.46 0.24 -7.29
CA THR A 125 10.26 -0.20 -5.89
C THR A 125 9.24 -1.34 -5.75
N GLY A 126 8.54 -1.73 -6.82
CA GLY A 126 7.44 -2.68 -6.74
C GLY A 126 6.13 -2.08 -6.21
N TYR A 127 5.99 -0.74 -6.21
CA TYR A 127 4.77 0.00 -5.89
C TYR A 127 4.06 -0.51 -4.62
N SER A 128 4.69 -0.35 -3.45
CA SER A 128 4.06 -0.77 -2.20
C SER A 128 2.74 -0.03 -2.00
N LEU A 129 2.78 1.30 -2.06
CA LEU A 129 1.62 2.21 -1.89
C LEU A 129 0.87 2.09 -0.54
N ASN A 130 1.21 1.09 0.28
CA ASN A 130 0.38 0.61 1.37
C ASN A 130 1.27 -0.03 2.45
N PRO A 131 1.40 0.60 3.63
CA PRO A 131 2.21 0.06 4.72
C PRO A 131 1.78 -1.35 5.17
N ALA A 132 0.48 -1.66 5.17
CA ALA A 132 0.00 -2.99 5.57
C ALA A 132 0.30 -4.07 4.52
N ARG A 133 0.28 -3.71 3.23
CA ARG A 133 0.61 -4.60 2.11
C ARG A 133 2.08 -5.01 2.08
N ASP A 134 2.96 -4.23 2.72
CA ASP A 134 4.39 -4.55 2.80
C ASP A 134 4.78 -5.09 4.18
N LEU A 135 4.52 -4.32 5.25
CA LEU A 135 5.08 -4.61 6.57
C LEU A 135 4.45 -5.86 7.19
N GLY A 136 3.14 -6.08 7.04
CA GLY A 136 2.46 -7.28 7.54
C GLY A 136 3.06 -8.56 6.93
N PRO A 137 3.07 -8.68 5.60
CA PRO A 137 3.72 -9.79 4.92
C PRO A 137 5.23 -9.92 5.19
N ARG A 138 5.96 -8.81 5.34
CA ARG A 138 7.40 -8.84 5.69
C ARG A 138 7.64 -9.43 7.07
N ILE A 139 6.80 -9.10 8.05
CA ILE A 139 6.82 -9.75 9.37
C ILE A 139 6.54 -11.24 9.21
N MET A 140 5.57 -11.63 8.38
CA MET A 140 5.28 -13.04 8.11
C MET A 140 6.45 -13.78 7.47
N HIS A 141 7.12 -13.17 6.49
CA HIS A 141 8.34 -13.69 5.90
C HIS A 141 9.41 -13.94 6.97
N ALA A 142 9.59 -13.02 7.91
CA ALA A 142 10.57 -13.16 8.99
C ALA A 142 10.25 -14.32 9.95
N ILE A 143 8.98 -14.56 10.29
CA ILE A 143 8.59 -15.58 11.27
C ILE A 143 8.34 -16.97 10.68
N LEU A 144 7.88 -17.07 9.43
CA LEU A 144 7.50 -18.35 8.83
C LEU A 144 8.75 -19.20 8.50
N PRO A 145 8.69 -20.53 8.68
CA PRO A 145 9.80 -21.43 8.39
C PRO A 145 9.90 -21.71 6.88
N ILE A 146 10.30 -20.70 6.12
CA ILE A 146 10.47 -20.80 4.66
C ILE A 146 11.91 -21.22 4.35
N LYS A 147 12.08 -22.33 3.64
CA LYS A 147 13.38 -22.84 3.21
C LYS A 147 14.06 -21.84 2.26
N GLY A 148 15.32 -21.48 2.52
CA GLY A 148 16.11 -20.63 1.62
C GLY A 148 15.76 -19.13 1.61
N LYS A 149 14.92 -18.65 2.53
CA LYS A 149 14.32 -17.30 2.49
C LYS A 149 15.25 -16.09 2.66
N GLY A 150 16.44 -16.28 3.24
CA GLY A 150 17.36 -15.18 3.52
C GLY A 150 16.84 -14.16 4.57
N ASP A 151 17.40 -12.95 4.56
CA ASP A 151 16.98 -11.84 5.42
C ASP A 151 15.70 -11.15 4.91
N SER A 152 14.95 -10.48 5.78
CA SER A 152 13.70 -9.79 5.41
C SER A 152 13.90 -8.32 4.96
N ASP A 153 15.15 -7.91 4.74
CA ASP A 153 15.55 -6.58 4.30
C ASP A 153 15.00 -5.45 5.18
N TRP A 154 15.20 -5.60 6.49
CA TRP A 154 14.75 -4.63 7.48
C TRP A 154 15.35 -3.24 7.28
N SER A 155 16.52 -3.16 6.65
CA SER A 155 17.16 -1.90 6.27
C SER A 155 16.34 -1.06 5.28
N TYR A 156 15.51 -1.71 4.45
CA TYR A 156 14.63 -1.08 3.47
C TYR A 156 13.19 -0.91 3.96
N ALA A 157 12.75 -1.75 4.90
CA ALA A 157 11.35 -1.92 5.30
C ALA A 157 10.62 -0.63 5.75
N TRP A 158 11.34 0.41 6.15
CA TRP A 158 10.74 1.69 6.54
C TRP A 158 10.26 2.52 5.34
N ILE A 159 10.86 2.35 4.15
CA ILE A 159 10.50 3.08 2.93
C ILE A 159 9.05 2.82 2.50
N PRO A 160 8.59 1.55 2.35
CA PRO A 160 7.20 1.24 2.00
C PRO A 160 6.19 1.54 3.12
N VAL A 161 6.64 2.06 4.27
CA VAL A 161 5.78 2.56 5.35
C VAL A 161 5.71 4.09 5.30
N VAL A 162 6.86 4.75 5.40
CA VAL A 162 6.97 6.20 5.48
C VAL A 162 6.62 6.88 4.17
N GLY A 163 7.12 6.33 3.04
CA GLY A 163 6.86 6.88 1.71
C GLY A 163 5.37 6.96 1.41
N PRO A 164 4.60 5.86 1.56
CA PRO A 164 3.17 5.90 1.37
C PRO A 164 2.42 6.82 2.33
N ILE A 165 2.78 6.87 3.61
CA ILE A 165 2.14 7.79 4.57
C ILE A 165 2.33 9.25 4.13
N ILE A 166 3.56 9.64 3.77
CA ILE A 166 3.84 10.99 3.26
C ILE A 166 3.07 11.25 1.97
N GLY A 167 3.18 10.35 0.99
CA GLY A 167 2.53 10.49 -0.32
C GLY A 167 1.02 10.60 -0.22
N GLY A 168 0.37 9.68 0.50
CA GLY A 168 -1.08 9.67 0.67
C GLY A 168 -1.58 10.93 1.38
N SER A 169 -0.87 11.36 2.43
CA SER A 169 -1.19 12.59 3.16
C SER A 169 -1.10 13.82 2.24
N LEU A 170 0.00 13.96 1.49
CA LEU A 170 0.19 15.07 0.55
C LEU A 170 -0.87 15.06 -0.55
N GLY A 171 -1.15 13.91 -1.15
CA GLY A 171 -2.19 13.78 -2.18
C GLY A 171 -3.57 14.20 -1.69
N ALA A 172 -3.96 13.77 -0.48
CA ALA A 172 -5.25 14.14 0.09
C ALA A 172 -5.35 15.63 0.45
N LEU A 173 -4.32 16.18 1.09
CA LEU A 173 -4.30 17.59 1.46
C LEU A 173 -4.33 18.50 0.23
N LEU A 174 -3.49 18.21 -0.78
CA LEU A 174 -3.45 18.99 -2.02
C LEU A 174 -4.80 18.95 -2.74
N PHE A 175 -5.40 17.76 -2.87
CA PHE A 175 -6.72 17.61 -3.48
C PHE A 175 -7.79 18.43 -2.74
N ASN A 176 -7.83 18.31 -1.41
CA ASN A 176 -8.80 19.01 -0.58
C ASN A 176 -8.65 20.54 -0.67
N MET A 177 -7.41 21.05 -0.69
CA MET A 177 -7.14 22.48 -0.88
C MET A 177 -7.64 22.99 -2.23
N VAL A 178 -7.39 22.25 -3.31
CA VAL A 178 -7.82 22.62 -4.68
C VAL A 178 -9.35 22.64 -4.77
N ILE A 179 -10.03 21.60 -4.28
CA ILE A 179 -11.50 21.53 -4.34
C ILE A 179 -12.16 22.61 -3.47
N GLN A 180 -11.64 22.87 -2.26
CA GLN A 180 -12.16 23.94 -1.41
C GLN A 180 -11.99 25.32 -2.04
N PHE A 181 -10.88 25.55 -2.75
CA PHE A 181 -10.67 26.79 -3.48
C PHE A 181 -11.64 26.94 -4.66
N ALA A 182 -11.86 25.87 -5.43
CA ALA A 182 -12.72 25.89 -6.61
C ALA A 182 -14.23 25.95 -6.29
N SER A 183 -14.62 25.63 -5.05
CA SER A 183 -16.02 25.63 -4.59
C SER A 183 -16.45 26.96 -3.94
N LYS A 184 -15.54 27.94 -3.86
CA LYS A 184 -15.82 29.33 -3.45
C LYS A 184 -16.08 30.19 -4.67
#